data_AF-A0A954N935-F1
#
_entry.id   AF-A0A954N935-F1
#
_cell.length_a   1.000
_cell.length_b   1.000
_cell.length_c   1.000
_cell.angle_alpha   90.00
_cell.angle_beta   90.00
_cell.angle_gamma   90.00
#
_symmetry.space_group_name_H-M   'P 1'
#
loop_
_entity.id
_entity.type
_entity.pdbx_description
1 polymer ?
#
loop_
_entity_poly.entity_id
_entity_poly.type
_entity_poly.pdbx_seq_one_letter_code
_entity_poly.pdbx_strand_id
1 'polypeptide(L)' 'MMAGIWAGRTAHAHGTSRRIVLLESSPKLGRKILISGGGRCNVTNRAVAATDYAGASRNAIKKVLKRFDVPETVAFFNEL' A
#
# COMPACT_ATOMS: atom_id res chain seq x y z
N MET A 1 7.73 -3.09 0.18
CA MET A 1 7.06 -4.19 0.91
C MET A 1 5.56 -4.26 0.61
N MET A 2 4.75 -3.28 1.05
CA MET A 2 3.29 -3.30 0.81
C MET A 2 2.92 -3.48 -0.66
N ALA A 3 3.61 -2.79 -1.58
CA ALA A 3 3.40 -2.98 -3.02
C ALA A 3 3.62 -4.43 -3.50
N GLY A 4 4.58 -5.16 -2.91
CA GLY A 4 4.83 -6.56 -3.28
C GLY A 4 3.83 -7.53 -2.66
N ILE A 5 3.38 -7.27 -1.42
CA ILE A 5 2.28 -8.02 -0.79
C ILE A 5 1.00 -7.85 -1.64
N TRP A 6 0.70 -6.61 -2.02
CA TRP A 6 -0.43 -6.29 -2.89
C TRP A 6 -0.33 -6.99 -4.26
N ALA A 7 0.86 -6.98 -4.89
CA ALA A 7 1.08 -7.66 -6.16
C ALA A 7 0.82 -9.18 -6.05
N GLY A 8 1.21 -9.81 -4.95
CA GLY A 8 0.95 -11.23 -4.68
C GLY A 8 -0.54 -11.53 -4.51
N ARG A 9 -1.24 -10.77 -3.66
CA ARG A 9 -2.70 -10.93 -3.47
C ARG A 9 -3.47 -10.69 -4.76
N THR A 10 -3.10 -9.66 -5.52
CA THR A 10 -3.74 -9.36 -6.81
C THR A 10 -3.50 -10.49 -7.82
N ALA A 11 -2.29 -11.02 -7.92
CA ALA A 11 -2.00 -12.15 -8.80
C ALA A 11 -2.85 -13.37 -8.44
N HIS A 12 -2.93 -13.71 -7.14
CA HIS A 12 -3.76 -14.80 -6.64
C HIS A 12 -5.24 -14.59 -6.94
N ALA A 13 -5.79 -13.40 -6.68
CA ALA A 13 -7.18 -13.05 -6.96
C ALA A 13 -7.55 -13.17 -8.46
N HIS A 14 -6.59 -12.94 -9.35
CA HIS A 14 -6.76 -13.11 -10.80
C HIS A 14 -6.47 -14.54 -11.29
N GLY A 15 -6.30 -15.52 -10.40
CA GLY A 15 -6.03 -16.91 -10.77
C GLY A 15 -4.65 -17.12 -11.41
N THR A 16 -3.73 -16.18 -11.22
CA THR A 16 -2.39 -16.21 -11.79
C THR A 16 -1.36 -16.47 -10.70
N SER A 17 -0.52 -17.49 -10.89
CA SER A 17 0.63 -17.71 -10.01
C SER A 17 1.84 -16.95 -10.55
N ARG A 18 2.38 -16.03 -9.75
CA ARG A 18 3.62 -15.31 -10.07
C ARG A 18 4.64 -15.55 -8.97
N ARG A 19 5.88 -15.85 -9.35
CA ARG A 19 7.01 -15.86 -8.41
C ARG A 19 7.39 -14.41 -8.11
N ILE A 20 7.25 -14.00 -6.86
CA ILE A 20 7.55 -12.64 -6.40
C ILE A 20 8.72 -12.70 -5.42
N VAL A 21 9.74 -11.90 -5.66
CA VAL A 21 10.89 -11.74 -4.77
C VAL A 21 10.88 -10.32 -4.20
N LEU A 22 10.97 -10.20 -2.88
CA LEU A 22 11.10 -8.94 -2.16
C LEU A 22 12.55 -8.78 -1.70
N LEU A 23 13.22 -7.72 -2.17
CA LEU A 23 14.57 -7.38 -1.72
C LEU A 23 14.48 -6.24 -0.70
N GLU A 24 15.09 -6.44 0.46
CA GLU A 24 15.14 -5.48 1.57
C GLU A 24 16.57 -5.46 2.13
N SER A 25 17.12 -4.26 2.31
CA SER A 25 18.46 -4.08 2.86
C SER A 25 18.46 -4.07 4.39
N SER A 26 17.33 -3.74 5.00
CA SER A 26 17.17 -3.73 6.45
C SER A 26 17.17 -5.15 7.02
N PRO A 27 17.78 -5.37 8.21
CA PRO A 27 17.80 -6.69 8.85
C PRO A 27 16.43 -7.16 9.35
N LYS A 28 15.43 -6.26 9.41
CA LYS A 28 14.04 -6.58 9.75
C LYS A 28 13.12 -6.03 8.67
N LEU A 29 12.17 -6.87 8.25
CA LEU A 29 11.13 -6.49 7.32
C LEU A 29 10.27 -5.36 7.89
N GLY A 30 9.88 -4.41 7.04
CA GLY A 30 8.90 -3.39 7.39
C GLY A 30 9.38 -2.40 8.45
N ARG A 31 10.69 -2.19 8.61
CA ARG A 31 11.21 -1.36 9.71
C ARG A 31 10.61 0.05 9.78
N LYS A 32 10.33 0.69 8.64
CA LYS A 32 9.63 1.98 8.58
C LYS A 32 8.15 1.89 8.97
N ILE A 33 7.49 0.76 8.70
CA ILE A 33 6.10 0.49 9.11
C ILE A 33 6.03 0.35 10.64
N LEU A 34 6.98 -0.39 11.23
CA LEU A 34 7.04 -0.62 12.68
C LEU A 34 7.23 0.65 13.51
N ILE A 35 7.84 1.70 12.94
CA ILE A 35 8.07 2.97 13.65
C ILE A 35 7.05 4.06 13.28
N SER A 36 6.18 3.85 12.28
CA SER A 36 5.24 4.88 11.84
C SER A 36 4.10 5.08 12.86
N GLY A 37 3.55 6.30 12.93
CA GLY A 37 2.46 6.63 13.87
C GLY A 37 2.83 6.47 15.35
N GLY A 38 4.12 6.57 15.69
CA GLY A 38 4.61 6.30 17.06
C GLY A 38 4.49 4.84 17.45
N GLY A 39 4.73 3.91 16.51
CA GLY A 39 4.67 2.46 16.72
C GLY A 39 3.28 1.84 16.51
N ARG A 40 2.26 2.64 16.21
CA ARG A 40 0.88 2.18 15.99
C ARG A 40 0.51 1.98 14.53
N CYS A 41 1.37 2.44 13.62
CA CYS A 41 1.13 2.47 12.18
C CYS A 41 -0.10 3.29 11.77
N ASN A 42 0.11 4.51 11.28
CA ASN A 42 -0.97 5.27 10.64
C ASN A 42 -1.20 4.74 9.21
N VAL A 43 -2.11 3.76 9.06
CA VAL A 43 -2.30 3.01 7.80
C VAL A 43 -2.93 3.84 6.68
N THR A 44 -3.82 4.78 7.00
CA THR A 44 -4.47 5.67 6.03
C THR A 44 -5.11 6.87 6.72
N ASN A 45 -5.51 7.88 5.95
CA ASN A 45 -6.32 9.01 6.42
C ASN A 45 -7.79 8.82 6.06
N ARG A 46 -8.71 9.42 6.83
CA ARG A 46 -10.16 9.36 6.55
C ARG A 46 -10.56 9.98 5.21
N ALA A 47 -9.78 10.92 4.72
CA ALA A 47 -9.92 11.53 3.41
C ALA A 47 -8.54 11.70 2.79
N VAL A 48 -8.45 11.47 1.49
CA VAL A 48 -7.24 11.67 0.69
C VAL A 48 -7.63 12.35 -0.61
N ALA A 49 -6.85 13.34 -1.02
CA ALA A 49 -7.00 14.07 -2.26
C ALA A 49 -5.66 14.08 -3.02
N ALA A 50 -5.73 14.22 -4.35
CA ALA A 50 -4.52 14.28 -5.17
C ALA A 50 -3.62 15.48 -4.88
N THR A 51 -4.12 16.49 -4.15
CA THR A 51 -3.37 17.65 -3.65
C THR A 51 -2.52 17.34 -2.43
N ASP A 52 -2.77 16.23 -1.74
CA ASP A 52 -2.06 15.86 -0.49
C ASP A 52 -0.70 15.19 -0.78
N TYR A 53 -0.40 14.93 -2.06
CA TYR A 53 0.77 14.19 -2.50
C TYR A 53 1.65 15.05 -3.43
N ALA A 54 2.96 15.00 -3.19
CA ALA A 54 3.98 15.62 -4.03
C ALA A 54 4.66 14.59 -4.95
N GLY A 55 5.32 15.05 -6.02
CA GLY A 55 6.24 14.24 -6.84
C GLY A 55 5.66 13.60 -8.10
N ALA A 56 4.36 13.68 -8.34
CA ALA A 56 3.73 13.24 -9.58
C ALA A 56 2.65 14.24 -10.03
N SER A 57 2.16 14.12 -11.27
CA SER A 57 1.05 14.96 -11.73
C SER A 57 -0.24 14.59 -10.97
N ARG A 58 -1.09 15.60 -10.71
CA ARG A 58 -2.38 15.39 -10.03
C ARG A 58 -3.24 14.32 -10.72
N ASN A 59 -3.18 14.25 -12.05
CA ASN A 59 -3.93 13.27 -12.82
C ASN A 59 -3.41 11.84 -12.60
N ALA A 60 -2.09 11.65 -12.49
CA ALA A 60 -1.52 10.35 -12.16
C ALA A 60 -1.94 9.90 -10.76
N ILE A 61 -1.85 10.79 -9.77
CA ILE A 61 -2.26 10.51 -8.38
C ILE A 61 -3.75 10.17 -8.31
N LYS A 62 -4.62 10.94 -8.99
CA LYS A 62 -6.06 10.63 -9.07
C LYS A 62 -6.34 9.23 -9.62
N LYS A 63 -5.60 8.80 -10.65
CA LYS A 63 -5.76 7.45 -11.22
C LYS A 63 -5.38 6.36 -10.21
N VAL A 64 -4.32 6.56 -9.44
CA VAL A 64 -3.89 5.62 -8.38
C VAL A 64 -4.93 5.56 -7.26
N LEU A 65 -5.33 6.72 -6.72
CA LEU A 65 -6.31 6.80 -5.63
C LEU A 65 -7.68 6.24 -6.01
N LYS A 66 -8.05 6.28 -7.30
CA LYS A 66 -9.30 5.67 -7.80
C LYS A 66 -9.24 4.14 -7.85
N ARG A 67 -8.04 3.54 -7.91
CA ARG A 67 -7.86 2.09 -8.03
C ARG A 67 -7.72 1.37 -6.68
N PHE A 68 -7.38 2.13 -5.64
CA PHE A 68 -7.28 1.64 -4.28
C PHE A 68 -7.59 2.80 -3.33
N ASP A 69 -8.87 2.96 -3.02
CA ASP A 69 -9.37 4.11 -2.26
C ASP A 69 -9.27 3.90 -0.73
N VAL A 70 -9.78 4.86 0.05
CA VAL A 70 -9.75 4.78 1.52
C VAL A 70 -10.59 3.61 2.05
N PRO A 71 -11.87 3.42 1.65
CA PRO A 71 -12.64 2.23 2.00
C PRO A 71 -11.92 0.91 1.67
N GLU A 72 -11.37 0.76 0.47
CA GLU A 72 -10.63 -0.44 0.06
C GLU A 72 -9.38 -0.65 0.92
N THR A 73 -8.68 0.44 1.28
CA THR A 73 -7.53 0.38 2.19
C THR A 73 -7.95 -0.12 3.58
N VAL A 74 -9.05 0.39 4.13
CA VAL A 74 -9.56 -0.04 5.45
C VAL A 74 -9.99 -1.51 5.40
N ALA A 75 -10.75 -1.92 4.38
CA ALA A 75 -11.17 -3.30 4.21
C ALA A 75 -9.95 -4.25 4.12
N PHE A 76 -8.94 -3.88 3.34
CA PHE A 76 -7.71 -4.66 3.20
C PHE A 76 -7.03 -4.95 4.54
N PHE A 77 -6.93 -3.94 5.43
CA PHE A 77 -6.27 -4.10 6.72
C PHE A 77 -7.15 -4.80 7.78
N ASN A 78 -8.47 -4.81 7.61
CA ASN A 78 -9.37 -5.58 8.48
C ASN A 78 -9.35 -7.09 8.17
N GLU A 79 -8.91 -7.47 6.97
CA GLU A 79 -8.79 -8.88 6.53
C GLU A 79 -7.39 -9.50 6.75
N LEU A 80 -6.43 -8.70 7.24
CA LEU A 80 -5.06 -9.14 7.52
C LEU A 80 -4.95 -9.78 8.91
#